data_AF-A0A5C5YWA3-F1
#
_entry.id   AF-A0A5C5YWA3-F1
#
_cell.length_a   1.000
_cell.length_b   1.000
_cell.length_c   1.000
_cell.angle_alpha   90.00
_cell.angle_beta   90.00
_cell.angle_gamma   90.00
#
_symmetry.space_group_name_H-M   'P 1'
#
loop_
_entity.id
_entity.type
_entity.pdbx_description
1 polymer ?
#
loop_
_entity_poly.entity_id
_entity_poly.type
_entity_poly.pdbx_seq_one_letter_code
_entity_poly.pdbx_strand_id
1 'polypeptide(L)'
;MAKKKRSPSDSDEGTNPDEMDFESAIGEVEGIVHELESGELGLTESLNHYEVGIKRLNECHKLLQSAERKISLLSGFDSDGNPLTEPFDDDAEVSPNKAGRKNRNAKSKTNKTTSTNPSSKKTRKEDFDDDAGDDDDVPGLF
;
A
#
# COMPACT_ATOMS: atom_id res chain seq x y z
N MET A 1 43.21 16.00 39.36
CA MET A 1 42.11 15.04 39.11
C MET A 1 41.15 15.65 38.10
N ALA A 2 41.25 15.25 36.84
CA ALA A 2 40.37 15.74 35.78
C ALA A 2 39.03 14.99 35.80
N LYS A 3 37.93 15.74 35.89
CA LYS A 3 36.56 15.22 35.85
C LYS A 3 36.18 14.93 34.40
N LYS A 4 36.27 13.68 33.95
CA LYS A 4 35.68 13.22 32.68
C LYS A 4 34.25 12.72 32.97
N LYS A 5 33.29 13.64 33.08
CA LYS A 5 31.87 13.28 32.91
C LYS A 5 31.66 12.98 31.43
N ARG A 6 31.42 11.71 31.09
CA ARG A 6 30.86 11.35 29.79
C ARG A 6 29.36 11.60 29.89
N SER A 7 28.89 12.58 29.13
CA SER A 7 27.50 12.71 28.72
C SER A 7 27.07 11.46 27.96
N PRO A 8 25.84 10.96 28.11
CA PRO A 8 25.17 10.25 27.06
C PRO A 8 24.32 11.28 26.29
N SER A 9 24.80 11.65 25.13
CA SER A 9 24.06 12.36 24.09
C SER A 9 24.32 11.57 22.82
N ASP A 10 23.35 10.76 22.39
CA ASP A 10 23.18 10.14 21.06
C ASP A 10 21.92 9.27 21.21
N SER A 11 20.86 9.21 20.40
CA SER A 11 20.35 9.91 19.21
C SER A 11 18.99 9.26 18.96
N ASP A 12 17.90 10.02 18.84
CA ASP A 12 16.97 9.92 17.70
C ASP A 12 15.81 10.91 17.88
N GLU A 13 15.62 11.75 16.88
CA GLU A 13 14.74 12.90 16.85
C GLU A 13 13.56 12.55 15.94
N GLY A 14 12.34 12.44 16.51
CA GLY A 14 11.14 12.22 15.70
C GLY A 14 9.93 11.55 16.36
N THR A 15 9.86 11.35 17.68
CA THR A 15 8.65 10.81 18.30
C THR A 15 7.60 11.91 18.46
N ASN A 16 6.62 11.95 17.55
CA ASN A 16 5.32 12.52 17.88
C ASN A 16 4.86 11.82 19.17
N PRO A 17 4.56 12.55 20.27
CA PRO A 17 4.19 11.94 21.55
C PRO A 17 2.84 11.18 21.51
N ASP A 18 2.17 11.20 20.36
CA ASP A 18 0.90 10.52 20.09
C ASP A 18 1.05 9.19 19.34
N GLU A 19 2.22 8.87 18.76
CA GLU A 19 2.45 7.60 18.07
C GLU A 19 3.21 6.63 18.99
N MET A 20 2.50 5.62 19.50
CA MET A 20 3.13 4.45 20.15
C MET A 20 4.11 3.78 19.17
N ASP A 21 5.25 3.35 19.69
CA ASP A 21 6.17 2.50 18.93
C ASP A 21 5.61 1.08 18.78
N PHE A 22 6.17 0.33 17.83
CA PHE A 22 5.71 -1.03 17.53
C PHE A 22 5.88 -1.96 18.74
N GLU A 23 7.01 -1.85 19.43
CA GLU A 23 7.35 -2.69 20.60
C GLU A 23 6.37 -2.46 21.77
N SER A 24 5.95 -1.22 22.02
CA SER A 24 4.92 -0.96 23.04
C SER A 24 3.56 -1.46 22.59
N ALA A 25 3.19 -1.25 21.31
CA ALA A 25 1.90 -1.70 20.80
C ALA A 25 1.73 -3.21 20.85
N ILE A 26 2.77 -3.98 20.49
CA ILE A 26 2.74 -5.44 20.59
C ILE A 26 2.75 -5.89 22.06
N GLY A 27 3.53 -5.23 22.93
CA GLY A 27 3.54 -5.53 24.36
C GLY A 27 2.18 -5.32 25.04
N GLU A 28 1.43 -4.29 24.64
CA GLU A 28 0.05 -4.10 25.10
C GLU A 28 -0.88 -5.23 24.64
N VAL A 29 -0.76 -5.69 23.39
CA VAL A 29 -1.54 -6.82 22.88
C VAL A 29 -1.24 -8.10 23.65
N GLU A 30 0.04 -8.40 23.91
CA GLU A 30 0.45 -9.56 24.70
C GLU A 30 -0.13 -9.52 26.12
N GLY A 31 -0.10 -8.36 26.77
CA GLY A 31 -0.71 -8.17 28.09
C GLY A 31 -2.23 -8.42 28.08
N ILE A 32 -2.94 -7.88 27.08
CA ILE A 32 -4.38 -8.09 26.91
C ILE A 32 -4.70 -9.57 26.70
N VAL A 33 -3.93 -10.27 25.86
CA VAL A 33 -4.11 -11.70 25.62
C VAL A 33 -3.91 -12.49 26.90
N HIS A 34 -2.85 -12.20 27.67
CA HIS A 34 -2.60 -12.85 28.95
C HIS A 34 -3.77 -12.67 29.94
N GLU A 35 -4.35 -11.47 30.03
CA GLU A 35 -5.50 -11.21 30.89
C GLU A 35 -6.76 -11.95 30.40
N LEU A 36 -6.99 -12.01 29.09
CA LEU A 36 -8.10 -12.78 28.50
C LEU A 36 -7.95 -14.29 28.74
N GLU A 37 -6.72 -14.82 28.64
CA GLU A 37 -6.42 -16.23 28.87
C GLU A 37 -6.50 -16.64 30.35
N SER A 38 -6.30 -15.69 31.27
CA SER A 38 -6.44 -15.94 32.71
C SER A 38 -7.84 -16.41 33.11
N GLY A 39 -8.86 -15.99 32.37
CA GLY A 39 -10.27 -16.30 32.64
C GLY A 39 -10.83 -15.65 33.92
N GLU A 40 -10.11 -14.72 34.54
CA GLU A 40 -10.54 -14.02 35.75
C GLU A 40 -11.48 -12.82 35.45
N LEU A 41 -11.50 -12.37 34.20
CA LEU A 41 -12.30 -11.24 33.74
C LEU A 41 -13.79 -11.61 33.58
N GLY A 42 -14.68 -10.69 33.96
CA GLY A 42 -16.10 -10.80 33.65
C GLY A 42 -16.37 -10.55 32.16
N LEU A 43 -17.50 -11.06 31.63
CA LEU A 43 -17.84 -10.95 30.19
C LEU A 43 -17.68 -9.53 29.61
N THR A 44 -18.19 -8.52 30.31
CA THR A 44 -18.10 -7.11 29.85
C THR A 44 -16.66 -6.63 29.79
N GLU A 45 -15.83 -7.02 30.77
CA GLU A 45 -14.40 -6.67 30.78
C GLU A 45 -13.69 -7.43 29.66
N SER A 46 -13.92 -8.72 29.49
CA SER A 46 -13.33 -9.50 28.39
C SER A 46 -13.65 -8.89 27.02
N LEU A 47 -14.88 -8.41 26.80
CA LEU A 47 -15.26 -7.73 25.56
C LEU A 47 -14.51 -6.40 25.38
N ASN A 48 -14.35 -5.62 26.44
CA ASN A 48 -13.60 -4.37 26.39
C ASN A 48 -12.11 -4.60 26.09
N HIS A 49 -11.49 -5.59 26.76
CA HIS A 49 -10.11 -5.98 26.51
C HIS A 49 -9.93 -6.47 25.07
N TYR A 50 -10.86 -7.26 24.55
CA TYR A 50 -10.86 -7.68 23.15
C TYR A 50 -10.94 -6.48 22.18
N GLU A 51 -11.84 -5.53 22.41
CA GLU A 51 -11.95 -4.33 21.57
C GLU A 51 -10.66 -3.50 21.57
N VAL A 52 -10.04 -3.32 22.74
CA VAL A 52 -8.76 -2.63 22.86
C VAL A 52 -7.65 -3.42 22.14
N GLY A 53 -7.60 -4.73 22.32
CA GLY A 53 -6.63 -5.61 21.65
C GLY A 53 -6.72 -5.51 20.12
N ILE A 54 -7.92 -5.49 19.55
CA ILE A 54 -8.12 -5.29 18.11
C ILE A 54 -7.66 -3.91 17.65
N LYS A 55 -7.90 -2.85 18.44
CA LYS A 55 -7.40 -1.50 18.11
C LYS A 55 -5.87 -1.48 18.06
N ARG A 56 -5.20 -2.08 19.05
CA ARG A 56 -3.73 -2.19 19.09
C ARG A 56 -3.17 -3.04 17.96
N LEU A 57 -3.80 -4.17 17.64
CA LEU A 57 -3.41 -4.99 16.51
C LEU A 57 -3.45 -4.21 15.19
N ASN A 58 -4.51 -3.40 14.99
CA ASN A 58 -4.62 -2.54 13.82
C ASN A 58 -3.54 -1.46 13.77
N GLU A 59 -3.12 -0.91 14.92
CA GLU A 59 -1.99 0.02 15.01
C GLU A 59 -0.67 -0.67 14.63
N CYS A 60 -0.41 -1.87 15.13
CA CYS A 60 0.75 -2.68 14.74
C CYS A 60 0.81 -2.91 13.23
N HIS A 61 -0.31 -3.28 12.60
CA HIS A 61 -0.37 -3.47 11.15
C HIS A 61 -0.06 -2.19 10.37
N LYS A 62 -0.54 -1.02 10.83
CA LYS A 62 -0.23 0.26 10.19
C LYS A 62 1.26 0.60 10.27
N LEU A 63 1.88 0.35 11.42
CA LEU A 63 3.32 0.55 11.61
C LEU A 63 4.13 -0.34 10.67
N LEU A 64 3.78 -1.63 10.58
CA LEU A 64 4.42 -2.57 9.66
C LEU A 64 4.25 -2.15 8.20
N GLN A 65 3.04 -1.74 7.78
CA GLN A 65 2.81 -1.25 6.42
C GLN A 65 3.64 0.02 6.11
N SER A 66 3.79 0.92 7.08
CA SER A 66 4.62 2.12 6.93
C SER A 66 6.09 1.75 6.75
N ALA A 67 6.59 0.79 7.56
CA ALA A 67 7.94 0.28 7.46
C ALA A 67 8.19 -0.42 6.10
N GLU A 68 7.26 -1.27 5.67
CA GLU A 68 7.32 -1.97 4.38
C GLU A 68 7.40 -0.98 3.20
N ARG A 69 6.55 0.05 3.19
CA ARG A 69 6.60 1.11 2.15
C ARG A 69 7.95 1.83 2.13
N LYS A 70 8.50 2.15 3.31
CA LYS A 70 9.83 2.77 3.40
C LYS A 70 10.91 1.85 2.83
N ILE A 71 10.87 0.56 3.15
CA ILE A 71 11.82 -0.44 2.62
C ILE A 71 11.68 -0.57 1.10
N SER A 72 10.45 -0.61 0.59
CA SER A 72 10.15 -0.69 -0.83
C SER A 72 10.75 0.49 -1.61
N LEU A 73 10.53 1.72 -1.14
CA LEU A 73 11.12 2.93 -1.72
C LEU A 73 12.65 2.91 -1.70
N LEU A 74 13.27 2.40 -0.61
CA LEU A 74 14.73 2.34 -0.48
C LEU A 74 15.35 1.23 -1.32
N SER A 75 14.66 0.10 -1.48
CA SER A 75 15.16 -1.07 -2.21
C SER A 75 14.94 -0.93 -3.72
N GLY A 76 14.01 -0.07 -4.14
CA GLY A 76 13.62 0.06 -5.54
C GLY A 76 12.77 -1.11 -6.03
N PHE A 77 12.12 -1.83 -5.13
CA PHE A 77 11.21 -2.94 -5.43
C PHE A 77 9.88 -2.76 -4.67
N ASP A 78 8.76 -3.15 -5.24
CA ASP A 78 7.45 -3.18 -4.57
C ASP A 78 7.33 -4.33 -3.55
N SER A 79 6.18 -4.43 -2.86
CA SER A 79 5.88 -5.50 -1.89
C SER A 79 5.90 -6.91 -2.51
N ASP A 80 5.68 -7.02 -3.82
CA ASP A 80 5.66 -8.26 -4.58
C ASP A 80 7.04 -8.60 -5.19
N GLY A 81 8.05 -7.75 -4.97
CA GLY A 81 9.42 -7.92 -5.44
C GLY A 81 9.68 -7.45 -6.87
N ASN A 82 8.76 -6.71 -7.50
CA ASN A 82 8.97 -6.13 -8.82
C ASN A 82 9.70 -4.78 -8.71
N PRO A 83 10.57 -4.43 -9.67
CA PRO A 83 11.26 -3.14 -9.63
C PRO A 83 10.27 -1.98 -9.74
N LEU A 84 10.43 -0.97 -8.88
CA LEU A 84 9.73 0.31 -8.97
C LEU A 84 10.27 1.06 -10.18
N THR A 85 9.42 1.30 -11.18
CA THR A 85 9.77 2.05 -12.39
C THR A 85 8.96 3.34 -12.45
N GLU A 86 9.64 4.43 -12.75
CA GLU A 86 9.01 5.71 -13.06
C GLU A 86 8.97 5.86 -14.59
N PRO A 87 7.89 6.42 -15.18
CA PRO A 87 7.84 6.74 -16.59
C PRO A 87 9.03 7.61 -16.99
N PHE A 88 9.84 7.12 -17.92
CA PHE A 88 10.92 7.91 -18.51
C PHE A 88 10.34 8.71 -19.67
N ASP A 89 10.15 10.02 -19.48
CA ASP A 89 9.76 10.94 -20.56
C ASP A 89 10.95 11.09 -21.53
N ASP A 90 10.96 10.28 -22.58
CA ASP A 90 11.92 10.36 -23.69
C ASP A 90 11.44 11.39 -24.74
N ASP A 91 11.02 12.57 -24.29
CA ASP A 91 10.78 13.73 -25.16
C ASP A 91 12.11 14.37 -25.54
N ALA A 92 13.00 13.58 -26.15
CA ALA A 92 14.05 14.11 -26.99
C ALA A 92 13.40 14.68 -28.27
N GLU A 93 12.86 15.90 -28.16
CA GLU A 93 12.50 16.75 -29.30
C GLU A 93 13.76 17.00 -30.15
N VAL A 94 14.07 16.08 -31.06
CA VAL A 94 15.01 16.30 -32.16
C VAL A 94 14.35 17.29 -33.10
N SER A 95 14.50 18.58 -32.81
CA SER A 95 14.02 19.68 -33.64
C SER A 95 14.69 19.59 -35.01
N PRO A 96 13.99 19.20 -36.11
CA PRO A 96 14.57 19.30 -37.42
C PRO A 96 14.59 20.78 -37.78
N ASN A 97 15.79 21.34 -37.77
CA ASN A 97 16.22 22.64 -38.27
C ASN A 97 15.17 23.44 -39.06
N LYS A 98 14.93 24.68 -38.60
CA LYS A 98 14.23 25.75 -39.32
C LYS A 98 14.76 25.90 -40.76
N ALA A 99 13.95 25.55 -41.75
CA ALA A 99 14.02 26.11 -43.10
C ALA A 99 12.63 26.59 -43.50
N GLY A 100 12.46 27.91 -43.55
CA GLY A 100 11.17 28.57 -43.69
C GLY A 100 10.50 28.36 -45.05
N ARG A 101 9.18 28.49 -45.05
CA ARG A 101 8.37 28.97 -46.18
C ARG A 101 7.04 29.53 -45.66
N LYS A 102 6.98 30.85 -45.55
CA LYS A 102 5.72 31.60 -45.41
C LYS A 102 4.87 31.35 -46.66
N ASN A 103 3.61 30.96 -46.51
CA ASN A 103 2.57 31.58 -47.34
C ASN A 103 1.20 31.63 -46.65
N ARG A 104 0.49 32.72 -46.98
CA ARG A 104 -0.67 33.27 -46.30
C ARG A 104 -1.97 32.75 -46.90
N ASN A 105 -3.04 32.93 -46.13
CA ASN A 105 -4.38 33.28 -46.59
C ASN A 105 -5.33 32.11 -46.94
N ALA A 106 -6.35 31.89 -46.12
CA ALA A 106 -7.75 32.06 -46.51
C ALA A 106 -8.70 31.77 -45.33
N LYS A 107 -9.84 32.46 -45.39
CA LYS A 107 -10.84 32.67 -44.35
C LYS A 107 -12.08 31.83 -44.66
N SER A 108 -12.55 31.04 -43.68
CA SER A 108 -13.93 30.51 -43.63
C SER A 108 -14.21 30.06 -42.18
N LYS A 109 -14.84 30.87 -41.33
CA LYS A 109 -16.31 31.03 -41.14
C LYS A 109 -17.09 29.70 -40.99
N THR A 110 -17.76 29.57 -39.82
CA THR A 110 -19.08 28.94 -39.55
C THR A 110 -19.14 27.40 -39.67
N ASN A 111 -19.74 26.58 -38.79
CA ASN A 111 -20.88 26.63 -37.85
C ASN A 111 -20.63 25.61 -36.69
N LYS A 112 -21.07 25.82 -35.43
CA LYS A 112 -22.39 25.51 -34.80
C LYS A 112 -22.93 24.08 -35.05
N THR A 113 -23.52 23.50 -33.97
CA THR A 113 -24.39 22.29 -33.83
C THR A 113 -23.65 21.00 -33.45
N THR A 114 -23.70 20.55 -32.18
CA THR A 114 -24.76 19.75 -31.48
C THR A 114 -24.97 18.33 -32.02
N SER A 115 -25.25 17.42 -31.09
CA SER A 115 -25.80 16.06 -31.25
C SER A 115 -24.76 14.97 -31.54
N THR A 116 -24.37 14.18 -30.52
CA THR A 116 -25.03 12.97 -29.99
C THR A 116 -24.78 11.70 -30.82
N ASN A 117 -24.70 10.60 -30.05
CA ASN A 117 -24.99 9.20 -30.41
C ASN A 117 -23.84 8.35 -30.96
N PRO A 118 -23.94 7.00 -30.90
CA PRO A 118 -24.37 6.10 -29.81
C PRO A 118 -23.51 4.80 -29.76
N SER A 119 -23.88 3.88 -28.87
CA SER A 119 -23.59 2.44 -28.95
C SER A 119 -22.16 2.01 -28.56
N SER A 120 -21.93 0.95 -27.79
CA SER A 120 -22.75 -0.26 -27.65
C SER A 120 -22.41 -1.00 -26.35
N LYS A 121 -23.48 -1.28 -25.58
CA LYS A 121 -23.81 -2.58 -24.97
C LYS A 121 -22.68 -3.43 -24.35
N LYS A 122 -22.66 -3.35 -23.02
CA LYS A 122 -22.85 -4.48 -22.08
C LYS A 122 -23.61 -5.68 -22.69
N THR A 123 -22.99 -6.85 -22.74
CA THR A 123 -23.65 -8.15 -22.47
C THR A 123 -22.65 -9.19 -21.96
N ARG A 124 -23.01 -9.74 -20.80
CA ARG A 124 -22.49 -10.84 -20.00
C ARG A 124 -22.51 -12.17 -20.76
N LYS A 125 -21.43 -12.95 -20.71
CA LYS A 125 -21.47 -14.42 -20.75
C LYS A 125 -20.46 -14.96 -19.75
N GLU A 126 -21.02 -15.68 -18.79
CA GLU A 126 -20.34 -16.56 -17.86
C GLU A 126 -20.06 -17.84 -18.66
N ASP A 127 -18.79 -18.11 -18.97
CA ASP A 127 -18.34 -19.43 -19.39
C ASP A 127 -17.73 -20.08 -18.15
N PHE A 128 -18.60 -20.78 -17.42
CA PHE A 128 -18.27 -21.69 -16.33
C PHE A 128 -18.01 -23.05 -17.00
N ASP A 129 -16.74 -23.36 -17.27
CA ASP A 129 -16.34 -24.69 -17.71
C ASP A 129 -16.30 -25.62 -16.50
N ASP A 130 -17.33 -26.47 -16.45
CA ASP A 130 -17.55 -27.60 -15.58
C ASP A 130 -16.64 -28.75 -16.08
N ASP A 131 -15.35 -28.76 -15.67
CA ASP A 131 -14.45 -29.89 -15.95
C ASP A 131 -14.58 -30.91 -14.82
N ALA A 132 -15.48 -31.86 -15.07
CA ALA A 132 -15.77 -32.99 -14.22
C ALA A 132 -14.60 -33.99 -14.18
N GLY A 133 -14.06 -34.20 -12.98
CA GLY A 133 -13.69 -35.50 -12.41
C GLY A 133 -12.66 -36.36 -13.16
N ASP A 134 -11.45 -36.40 -12.61
CA ASP A 134 -10.58 -37.57 -12.71
C ASP A 134 -10.06 -37.92 -11.31
N ASP A 135 -10.80 -38.84 -10.67
CA ASP A 135 -10.36 -39.65 -9.55
C ASP A 135 -9.23 -40.57 -10.03
N ASP A 136 -7.98 -40.31 -9.66
CA ASP A 136 -6.94 -41.35 -9.66
C ASP A 136 -5.88 -41.09 -8.58
N ASP A 137 -6.11 -41.73 -7.43
CA ASP A 137 -5.13 -42.42 -6.58
C ASP A 137 -3.63 -42.10 -6.79
N VAL A 138 -3.01 -41.47 -5.78
CA VAL A 138 -1.61 -41.81 -5.44
C VAL A 138 -1.41 -41.84 -3.93
N PRO A 139 -1.09 -43.02 -3.36
CA PRO A 139 -1.03 -43.25 -1.92
C PRO A 139 0.23 -42.66 -1.28
N GLY A 140 0.10 -42.38 0.02
CA GLY A 140 1.12 -41.81 0.87
C GLY A 140 2.48 -42.50 0.80
N LEU A 141 3.52 -41.67 0.80
CA LEU A 141 4.86 -42.06 1.20
C LEU A 141 5.08 -41.53 2.62
N PHE A 142 5.31 -42.50 3.51
CA PHE A 142 6.06 -42.45 4.78
C PHE A 142 6.67 -41.11 5.22
#